data_AF-A0A920BYD3-F1
#
_entry.id   AF-A0A920BYD3-F1
#
_cell.length_a   1.000
_cell.length_b   1.000
_cell.length_c   1.000
_cell.angle_alpha   90.00
_cell.angle_beta   90.00
_cell.angle_gamma   90.00
#
_symmetry.space_group_name_H-M   'P 1'
#
loop_
_entity.id
_entity.type
_entity.pdbx_description
1 polymer ?
#
loop_
_entity_poly.entity_id
_entity_poly.type
_entity_poly.pdbx_seq_one_letter_code
_entity_poly.pdbx_strand_id
1 'polypeptide(L)'
;MKFERVVLCILGILMIYIAFTLGEKKPDLVIGLLGATLGGLFTFLGVNISLKYTRRMNYGRFYLHFNKSQIYINSFLIESEFISEKLRGFERSELRFLHFNEDLNDLKMYIDSTIKTLNKDISEIDYNHLDVVILDINENAPIEYYYDMNFIIIIMADIYNSILKDGKYLINDKPDPINFNNINRINTGKPHSKQVKILEKRYKKVKRNMKLK
;
A
#
# COMPACT_ATOMS: atom_id res chain seq x y z
N MET A 1 0.93 1.45 17.53
CA MET A 1 0.82 2.88 17.88
C MET A 1 -0.23 3.26 18.92
N LYS A 2 -1.54 2.95 18.78
CA LYS A 2 -2.53 3.31 19.83
C LYS A 2 -2.38 2.49 21.11
N PHE A 3 -2.14 1.18 20.99
CA PHE A 3 -1.99 0.28 22.14
C PHE A 3 -0.73 0.56 22.97
N GLU A 4 0.42 0.79 22.34
CA GLU A 4 1.68 1.13 23.03
C GLU A 4 1.58 2.41 23.87
N ARG A 5 0.87 3.43 23.36
CA ARG A 5 0.66 4.68 24.11
C ARG A 5 -0.22 4.45 25.34
N VAL A 6 -1.24 3.60 25.23
CA VAL A 6 -2.12 3.25 26.35
C VAL A 6 -1.36 2.47 27.42
N VAL A 7 -0.54 1.49 27.01
CA VAL A 7 0.30 0.72 27.94
C VAL A 7 1.32 1.62 28.65
N LEU A 8 1.96 2.55 27.94
CA LEU A 8 2.89 3.53 28.51
C LEU A 8 2.21 4.47 29.51
N CYS A 9 0.99 4.93 29.22
CA CYS A 9 0.22 5.77 30.13
C CYS A 9 -0.18 5.01 31.40
N ILE A 10 -0.63 3.76 31.27
CA ILE A 10 -1.02 2.93 32.42
C ILE A 10 0.19 2.64 33.32
N LEU A 11 1.34 2.28 32.71
CA LEU A 11 2.58 2.07 33.46
C LEU A 11 3.06 3.35 34.15
N GLY A 12 2.95 4.52 33.49
CA GLY A 12 3.29 5.80 34.10
C GLY A 12 2.45 6.14 35.34
N ILE A 13 1.13 5.94 35.25
CA ILE A 13 0.21 6.19 36.37
C ILE A 13 0.49 5.23 37.53
N LEU A 14 0.74 3.95 37.24
CA LEU A 14 1.06 2.94 38.24
C LEU A 14 2.38 3.26 38.97
N MET A 15 3.40 3.70 38.23
CA MET A 15 4.70 4.07 38.81
C MET A 15 4.60 5.32 39.69
N ILE A 16 3.80 6.32 39.31
CA ILE A 16 3.54 7.51 40.14
C ILE A 16 2.82 7.10 41.45
N TYR A 17 1.83 6.21 41.36
CA TYR A 17 1.11 5.70 42.53
C TYR A 17 2.02 4.92 43.50
N ILE A 18 2.88 4.06 42.96
CA ILE A 18 3.87 3.29 43.74
C ILE A 18 4.88 4.22 44.41
N ALA A 19 5.38 5.23 43.69
CA ALA A 19 6.31 6.22 44.25
C ALA A 19 5.67 7.05 45.38
N PHE A 20 4.41 7.44 45.23
CA PHE A 20 3.67 8.22 46.23
C PHE A 20 3.35 7.40 47.50
N THR A 21 3.02 6.12 47.34
CA THR A 21 2.61 5.25 48.47
C THR A 21 3.78 4.63 49.24
N LEU A 22 4.92 4.41 48.59
CA LEU A 22 6.09 3.76 49.19
C LEU A 22 7.29 4.69 49.43
N GLY A 23 7.27 5.90 48.86
CA GLY A 23 8.39 6.86 48.89
C GLY A 23 8.82 7.27 50.30
N GLU A 24 7.89 7.38 51.24
CA GLU A 24 8.19 7.74 52.64
C GLU A 24 8.69 6.55 53.47
N LYS A 25 8.32 5.31 53.10
CA LYS A 25 8.58 4.12 53.93
C LYS A 25 9.81 3.32 53.49
N LYS A 26 10.09 3.29 52.19
CA LYS A 26 11.20 2.50 51.60
C LYS A 26 11.77 3.22 50.36
N PRO A 27 12.48 4.35 50.54
CA PRO A 27 13.00 5.15 49.43
C PRO A 27 13.94 4.35 48.52
N ASP A 28 14.79 3.50 49.07
CA ASP A 28 15.73 2.67 48.30
C ASP A 28 15.02 1.67 47.37
N LEU A 29 13.88 1.11 47.82
CA LEU A 29 13.06 0.20 47.03
C LEU A 29 12.40 0.96 45.86
N VAL A 30 11.91 2.18 46.11
CA VAL A 30 11.29 3.03 45.09
C VAL A 30 12.33 3.47 44.05
N ILE A 31 13.54 3.83 44.48
CA ILE A 31 14.66 4.19 43.59
C ILE A 31 15.06 2.99 42.72
N GLY A 32 15.19 1.79 43.32
CA GLY A 32 15.50 0.56 42.58
C GLY A 32 14.42 0.19 41.55
N LEU A 33 13.14 0.33 41.91
CA LEU A 33 12.03 0.06 40.99
C LEU A 33 12.00 1.07 39.83
N LEU A 34 12.13 2.36 40.13
CA LEU A 34 12.17 3.41 39.12
C LEU A 34 13.35 3.21 38.16
N GLY A 35 14.54 2.90 38.69
CA GLY A 35 15.73 2.58 37.90
C GLY A 35 15.54 1.38 36.97
N ALA A 36 14.98 0.28 37.47
CA ALA A 36 14.69 -0.91 36.67
C ALA A 36 13.64 -0.65 35.58
N THR A 37 12.61 0.15 35.89
CA THR A 37 11.53 0.46 34.95
C THR A 37 11.98 1.42 33.85
N LEU A 38 12.76 2.46 34.21
CA LEU A 38 13.42 3.35 33.25
C LEU A 38 14.40 2.57 32.38
N GLY A 39 15.23 1.70 32.98
CA GLY A 39 16.13 0.81 32.25
C GLY A 39 15.40 -0.05 31.24
N GLY A 40 14.33 -0.74 31.66
CA GLY A 40 13.48 -1.53 30.77
C GLY A 40 12.83 -0.72 29.65
N LEU A 41 12.39 0.51 29.93
CA LEU A 41 11.84 1.43 28.94
C LEU A 41 12.89 1.84 27.90
N PHE A 42 14.09 2.23 28.34
CA PHE A 42 15.19 2.61 27.46
C PHE A 42 15.66 1.44 26.61
N THR A 43 15.76 0.23 27.17
CA THR A 43 16.07 -0.99 26.42
C THR A 43 14.98 -1.30 25.41
N PHE A 44 13.69 -1.23 25.78
CA PHE A 44 12.58 -1.44 24.86
C PHE A 44 12.59 -0.44 23.70
N LEU A 45 12.80 0.85 23.98
CA LEU A 45 12.90 1.89 22.96
C LEU A 45 14.12 1.67 22.06
N GLY A 46 15.29 1.39 22.66
CA GLY A 46 16.54 1.11 21.95
C GLY A 46 16.42 -0.10 21.02
N VAL A 47 15.87 -1.21 21.50
CA VAL A 47 15.62 -2.42 20.71
C VAL A 47 14.66 -2.11 19.55
N ASN A 48 13.57 -1.39 19.80
CA ASN A 48 12.64 -1.03 18.73
C ASN A 48 13.23 -0.08 17.68
N ILE A 49 14.11 0.84 18.09
CA ILE A 49 14.83 1.74 17.17
C ILE A 49 15.82 0.94 16.32
N SER A 50 16.62 0.07 16.95
CA SER A 50 17.58 -0.81 16.26
C SER A 50 16.87 -1.75 15.29
N LEU A 51 15.78 -2.39 15.71
CA LEU A 51 14.96 -3.25 14.84
C LEU A 51 14.42 -2.49 13.63
N LYS A 52 13.94 -1.25 13.80
CA LYS A 52 13.48 -0.41 12.68
C LYS A 52 14.61 -0.07 11.72
N TYR A 53 15.80 0.22 12.23
CA TYR A 53 16.97 0.54 11.42
C TYR A 53 17.46 -0.69 10.64
N THR A 54 17.61 -1.84 11.30
CA THR A 54 18.01 -3.11 10.69
C THR A 54 17.00 -3.57 9.64
N ARG A 55 15.69 -3.48 9.91
CA ARG A 55 14.65 -3.77 8.92
C ARG A 55 14.80 -2.88 7.69
N ARG A 56 15.04 -1.58 7.87
CA ARG A 56 15.22 -0.66 6.74
C ARG A 56 16.44 -1.02 5.89
N MET A 57 17.54 -1.47 6.50
CA MET A 57 18.72 -1.94 5.79
C MET A 57 18.45 -3.25 5.03
N ASN A 58 17.78 -4.21 5.67
CA ASN A 58 17.47 -5.51 5.06
C ASN A 58 16.51 -5.39 3.87
N TYR A 59 15.56 -4.47 3.93
CA TYR A 59 14.57 -4.26 2.86
C TYR A 59 14.88 -3.06 1.96
N GLY A 60 16.12 -2.54 2.00
CA GLY A 60 16.54 -1.37 1.21
C GLY A 60 16.24 -1.49 -0.28
N ARG A 61 16.44 -2.69 -0.86
CA ARG A 61 16.13 -2.97 -2.27
C ARG A 61 14.64 -2.84 -2.55
N PHE A 62 13.78 -3.44 -1.73
CA PHE A 62 12.34 -3.33 -1.87
C PHE A 62 11.86 -1.87 -1.86
N TYR A 63 12.36 -1.04 -0.95
CA TYR A 63 11.98 0.39 -0.93
C TYR A 63 12.42 1.14 -2.19
N LEU A 64 13.59 0.80 -2.75
CA LEU A 64 14.06 1.39 -4.00
C LEU A 64 13.21 0.94 -5.20
N HIS A 65 12.80 -0.33 -5.22
CA HIS A 65 11.88 -0.87 -6.22
C HIS A 65 10.51 -0.22 -6.12
N PHE A 66 9.96 -0.09 -4.92
CA PHE A 66 8.72 0.64 -4.70
C PHE A 66 8.81 2.10 -5.15
N ASN A 67 9.93 2.79 -4.86
CA ASN A 67 10.15 4.15 -5.36
C ASN A 67 10.10 4.25 -6.89
N LYS A 68 10.69 3.29 -7.60
CA LYS A 68 10.63 3.26 -9.06
C LYS A 68 9.21 2.98 -9.54
N SER A 69 8.50 2.07 -8.86
CA SER A 69 7.13 1.73 -9.24
C SER A 69 6.15 2.89 -9.05
N GLN A 70 6.48 3.88 -8.21
CA GLN A 70 5.68 5.11 -8.06
C GLN A 70 5.47 5.84 -9.38
N ILE A 71 6.45 5.82 -10.29
CA ILE A 71 6.34 6.49 -11.59
C ILE A 71 5.16 5.88 -12.36
N TYR A 72 5.11 4.55 -12.45
CA TYR A 72 4.05 3.83 -13.17
C TYR A 72 2.69 3.96 -12.47
N ILE A 73 2.64 3.95 -11.13
CA ILE A 73 1.40 4.16 -10.38
C ILE A 73 0.85 5.57 -10.63
N ASN A 74 1.71 6.59 -10.64
CA ASN A 74 1.31 7.97 -10.90
C ASN A 74 0.85 8.15 -12.36
N SER A 75 1.59 7.59 -13.33
CA SER A 75 1.20 7.61 -14.74
C SER A 75 -0.14 6.92 -14.96
N PHE A 76 -0.36 5.76 -14.34
CA PHE A 76 -1.64 5.06 -14.37
C PHE A 76 -2.79 5.92 -13.84
N LEU A 77 -2.60 6.60 -12.70
CA LEU A 77 -3.62 7.47 -12.11
C LEU A 77 -4.03 8.58 -13.09
N ILE A 78 -3.05 9.30 -13.64
CA ILE A 78 -3.27 10.40 -14.60
C ILE A 78 -3.99 9.88 -15.85
N GLU A 79 -3.49 8.81 -16.43
CA GLU A 79 -4.03 8.25 -17.67
C GLU A 79 -5.46 7.71 -17.46
N SER A 80 -5.71 7.06 -16.32
CA SER A 80 -7.03 6.52 -16.00
C SER A 80 -8.10 7.61 -15.85
N GLU A 81 -7.74 8.76 -15.26
CA GLU A 81 -8.63 9.91 -15.15
C GLU A 81 -8.89 10.53 -16.54
N PHE A 82 -7.84 10.71 -17.34
CA PHE A 82 -7.95 11.24 -18.69
C PHE A 82 -8.85 10.39 -19.59
N ILE A 83 -8.68 9.07 -19.57
CA ILE A 83 -9.54 8.13 -20.30
C ILE A 83 -10.97 8.18 -19.78
N SER A 84 -11.17 8.22 -18.46
CA SER A 84 -12.53 8.32 -17.90
C SER A 84 -13.23 9.63 -18.27
N GLU A 85 -12.51 10.74 -18.43
CA GLU A 85 -13.05 12.02 -18.89
C GLU A 85 -13.42 11.96 -20.37
N LYS A 86 -12.54 11.43 -21.23
CA LYS A 86 -12.82 11.16 -22.65
C LYS A 86 -14.09 10.34 -22.84
N LEU A 87 -14.28 9.30 -22.02
CA LEU A 87 -15.46 8.42 -22.08
C LEU A 87 -16.77 9.14 -21.72
N ARG A 88 -16.73 10.11 -20.78
CA ARG A 88 -17.91 10.87 -20.31
C ARG A 88 -18.22 12.12 -21.15
N GLY A 89 -17.25 12.64 -21.90
CA GLY A 89 -17.39 13.86 -22.68
C GLY A 89 -18.42 13.78 -23.82
N PHE A 90 -19.04 14.92 -24.14
CA PHE A 90 -19.97 15.09 -25.27
C PHE A 90 -19.27 15.14 -26.64
N GLU A 91 -17.95 15.36 -26.69
CA GLU A 91 -17.24 15.55 -27.95
C GLU A 91 -16.93 14.22 -28.67
N ARG A 92 -17.43 14.13 -29.91
CA ARG A 92 -17.02 13.27 -31.05
C ARG A 92 -16.88 11.76 -30.80
N SER A 93 -17.86 11.01 -31.31
CA SER A 93 -17.90 9.54 -31.32
C SER A 93 -16.75 8.88 -32.07
N GLU A 94 -16.13 9.53 -33.06
CA GLU A 94 -15.13 8.88 -33.94
C GLU A 94 -13.71 8.85 -33.36
N LEU A 95 -13.26 9.91 -32.66
CA LEU A 95 -11.94 9.95 -32.00
C LEU A 95 -11.86 8.99 -30.81
N ARG A 96 -13.00 8.68 -30.18
CA ARG A 96 -13.12 7.71 -29.09
C ARG A 96 -12.79 6.28 -29.53
N PHE A 97 -13.09 5.91 -30.78
CA PHE A 97 -12.79 4.56 -31.28
C PHE A 97 -11.32 4.40 -31.65
N LEU A 98 -10.69 5.46 -32.20
CA LEU A 98 -9.38 5.33 -32.82
C LEU A 98 -8.25 5.02 -31.81
N HIS A 99 -8.34 5.55 -30.59
CA HIS A 99 -7.25 5.47 -29.60
C HIS A 99 -7.61 4.67 -28.34
N PHE A 100 -8.85 4.24 -28.15
CA PHE A 100 -9.24 3.61 -26.88
C PHE A 100 -8.53 2.27 -26.62
N ASN A 101 -8.20 1.51 -27.67
CA ASN A 101 -7.39 0.29 -27.53
C ASN A 101 -5.94 0.61 -27.11
N GLU A 102 -5.34 1.66 -27.66
CA GLU A 102 -3.99 2.12 -27.29
C GLU A 102 -3.99 2.60 -25.83
N ASP A 103 -4.95 3.46 -25.47
CA ASP A 103 -5.17 3.97 -24.11
C ASP A 103 -5.31 2.80 -23.08
N LEU A 104 -6.06 1.74 -23.42
CA LEU A 104 -6.19 0.55 -22.58
C LEU A 104 -4.88 -0.25 -22.47
N ASN A 105 -4.14 -0.38 -23.57
CA ASN A 105 -2.85 -1.06 -23.57
C ASN A 105 -1.84 -0.31 -22.69
N ASP A 106 -1.84 1.02 -22.72
CA ASP A 106 -1.00 1.85 -21.86
C ASP A 106 -1.33 1.64 -20.38
N LEU A 107 -2.63 1.62 -20.02
CA LEU A 107 -3.04 1.31 -18.64
C LEU A 107 -2.54 -0.08 -18.20
N LYS A 108 -2.67 -1.09 -19.06
CA LYS A 108 -2.20 -2.45 -18.76
C LYS A 108 -0.67 -2.49 -18.64
N MET A 109 0.05 -1.77 -19.50
CA MET A 109 1.51 -1.62 -19.45
C MET A 109 1.97 -0.98 -18.13
N TYR A 110 1.25 0.02 -17.60
CA TYR A 110 1.58 0.60 -16.30
C TYR A 110 1.37 -0.40 -15.15
N ILE A 111 0.34 -1.24 -15.21
CA ILE A 111 0.15 -2.34 -14.25
C ILE A 111 1.33 -3.33 -14.34
N ASP A 112 1.68 -3.76 -15.55
CA ASP A 112 2.79 -4.68 -15.82
C ASP A 112 4.12 -4.13 -15.27
N SER A 113 4.44 -2.89 -15.65
CA SER A 113 5.64 -2.18 -15.21
C SER A 113 5.68 -2.02 -13.69
N THR A 114 4.54 -1.79 -13.04
CA THR A 114 4.47 -1.71 -11.59
C THR A 114 4.83 -3.05 -10.95
N ILE A 115 4.21 -4.15 -11.39
CA ILE A 115 4.44 -5.50 -10.86
C ILE A 115 5.90 -5.93 -11.07
N LYS A 116 6.40 -5.84 -12.30
CA LYS A 116 7.80 -6.20 -12.66
C LYS A 116 8.85 -5.35 -11.96
N THR A 117 8.51 -4.10 -11.64
CA THR A 117 9.42 -3.24 -10.88
C THR A 117 9.48 -3.63 -9.42
N LEU A 118 8.35 -4.05 -8.84
CA LEU A 118 8.26 -4.50 -7.45
C LEU A 118 8.90 -5.87 -7.24
N ASN A 119 8.75 -6.77 -8.20
CA ASN A 119 9.46 -8.04 -8.26
C ASN A 119 10.00 -8.28 -9.68
N LYS A 120 11.32 -8.22 -9.82
CA LYS A 120 12.03 -8.37 -11.09
C LYS A 120 12.08 -9.80 -11.62
N ASP A 121 11.83 -10.78 -10.75
CA ASP A 121 11.88 -12.19 -11.10
C ASP A 121 10.63 -12.60 -11.89
N ILE A 122 9.60 -11.75 -11.91
CA ILE A 122 8.39 -11.92 -12.71
C ILE A 122 8.67 -11.44 -14.14
N SER A 123 8.86 -12.37 -15.08
CA SER A 123 9.06 -12.07 -16.50
C SER A 123 7.74 -11.88 -17.25
N GLU A 124 6.73 -12.68 -16.91
CA GLU A 124 5.41 -12.69 -17.52
C GLU A 124 4.33 -12.65 -16.45
N ILE A 125 3.23 -11.94 -16.74
CA ILE A 125 2.13 -11.76 -15.81
C ILE A 125 0.93 -12.53 -16.33
N ASP A 126 0.53 -13.56 -15.58
CA ASP A 126 -0.73 -14.23 -15.82
C ASP A 126 -1.89 -13.44 -15.19
N TYR A 127 -2.54 -12.63 -16.01
CA TYR A 127 -3.70 -11.85 -15.58
C TYR A 127 -4.95 -12.69 -15.29
N ASN A 128 -4.98 -13.98 -15.65
CA ASN A 128 -6.05 -14.89 -15.24
C ASN A 128 -5.89 -15.35 -13.78
N HIS A 129 -4.66 -15.29 -13.27
CA HIS A 129 -4.25 -15.70 -11.93
C HIS A 129 -3.46 -14.58 -11.21
N LEU A 130 -4.00 -13.35 -11.24
CA LEU A 130 -3.36 -12.20 -10.61
C LEU A 130 -3.14 -12.41 -9.11
N ASP A 131 -3.99 -13.21 -8.46
CA ASP A 131 -3.84 -13.62 -7.06
C ASP A 131 -2.49 -14.31 -6.79
N VAL A 132 -2.04 -15.18 -7.70
CA VAL A 132 -0.74 -15.85 -7.61
C VAL A 132 0.39 -14.85 -7.84
N VAL A 133 0.32 -14.05 -8.90
CA VAL A 133 1.34 -13.02 -9.23
C VAL A 133 1.57 -12.06 -8.05
N ILE A 134 0.50 -11.67 -7.37
CA ILE A 134 0.57 -10.79 -6.21
C ILE A 134 1.25 -11.46 -5.01
N LEU A 135 1.12 -12.77 -4.83
CA LEU A 135 1.84 -13.52 -3.80
C LEU A 135 3.36 -13.48 -4.06
N ASP A 136 3.78 -13.62 -5.32
CA ASP A 136 5.19 -13.56 -5.70
C ASP A 136 5.81 -12.19 -5.41
N ILE A 137 5.05 -11.10 -5.53
CA ILE A 137 5.50 -9.76 -5.11
C ILE A 137 5.82 -9.72 -3.61
N ASN A 138 5.09 -10.48 -2.80
CA ASN A 138 5.23 -10.46 -1.34
C ASN A 138 6.49 -11.17 -0.86
N GLU A 139 7.02 -12.17 -1.58
CA GLU A 139 8.23 -12.89 -1.17
C GLU A 139 9.42 -11.95 -0.89
N ASN A 140 9.49 -10.84 -1.64
CA ASN A 140 10.57 -9.87 -1.56
C ASN A 140 10.24 -8.61 -0.72
N ALA A 141 9.04 -8.52 -0.15
CA ALA A 141 8.57 -7.35 0.58
C ALA A 141 8.61 -7.56 2.12
N PRO A 142 8.60 -6.49 2.92
CA PRO A 142 8.29 -6.59 4.34
C PRO A 142 6.81 -6.95 4.54
N ILE A 143 6.52 -7.91 5.43
CA ILE A 143 5.16 -8.37 5.78
C ILE A 143 4.19 -7.21 6.06
N GLU A 144 4.67 -6.13 6.71
CA GLU A 144 3.85 -4.96 7.04
C GLU A 144 3.27 -4.23 5.83
N TYR A 145 3.82 -4.45 4.63
CA TYR A 145 3.36 -3.83 3.39
C TYR A 145 2.61 -4.77 2.45
N TYR A 146 2.58 -6.09 2.71
CA TYR A 146 1.94 -7.07 1.80
C TYR A 146 0.51 -6.67 1.45
N TYR A 147 -0.29 -6.43 2.49
CA TYR A 147 -1.68 -6.05 2.30
C TYR A 147 -1.83 -4.76 1.49
N ASP A 148 -1.00 -3.75 1.78
CA ASP A 148 -1.12 -2.46 1.11
C ASP A 148 -0.62 -2.52 -0.35
N MET A 149 0.40 -3.31 -0.64
CA MET A 149 0.93 -3.54 -2.00
C MET A 149 -0.05 -4.31 -2.87
N ASN A 150 -0.55 -5.43 -2.35
CA ASN A 150 -1.56 -6.25 -3.02
C ASN A 150 -2.77 -5.37 -3.36
N PHE A 151 -3.22 -4.58 -2.38
CA PHE A 151 -4.36 -3.69 -2.57
C PHE A 151 -4.14 -2.62 -3.65
N ILE A 152 -2.93 -2.06 -3.78
CA ILE A 152 -2.61 -1.11 -4.85
C ILE A 152 -2.78 -1.79 -6.22
N ILE A 153 -2.16 -2.94 -6.44
CA ILE A 153 -2.22 -3.66 -7.71
C ILE A 153 -3.65 -4.07 -8.06
N ILE A 154 -4.40 -4.62 -7.11
CA ILE A 154 -5.77 -5.07 -7.37
C ILE A 154 -6.67 -3.87 -7.69
N ILE A 155 -6.49 -2.72 -7.03
CA ILE A 155 -7.29 -1.54 -7.38
C ILE A 155 -6.93 -0.99 -8.76
N MET A 156 -5.66 -1.03 -9.17
CA MET A 156 -5.30 -0.67 -10.55
C MET A 156 -6.00 -1.61 -11.54
N ALA A 157 -6.02 -2.92 -11.27
CA ALA A 157 -6.76 -3.89 -12.09
C ALA A 157 -8.29 -3.63 -12.09
N ASP A 158 -8.89 -3.27 -10.96
CA ASP A 158 -10.32 -2.93 -10.84
C ASP A 158 -10.68 -1.65 -11.62
N ILE A 159 -9.80 -0.64 -11.59
CA ILE A 159 -9.92 0.59 -12.38
C ILE A 159 -9.86 0.25 -13.88
N TYR A 160 -8.86 -0.53 -14.29
CA TYR A 160 -8.72 -0.99 -15.67
C TYR A 160 -9.98 -1.72 -16.16
N ASN A 161 -10.46 -2.70 -15.40
CA ASN A 161 -11.66 -3.47 -15.73
C ASN A 161 -12.92 -2.58 -15.80
N SER A 162 -12.99 -1.55 -14.96
CA SER A 162 -14.09 -0.59 -14.95
C SER A 162 -14.07 0.29 -16.20
N ILE A 163 -12.90 0.80 -16.61
CA ILE A 163 -12.73 1.55 -17.87
C ILE A 163 -13.05 0.67 -19.08
N LEU A 164 -12.52 -0.56 -19.10
CA LEU A 164 -12.80 -1.55 -20.14
C LEU A 164 -14.31 -1.86 -20.26
N LYS A 165 -15.02 -1.91 -19.13
CA LYS A 165 -16.47 -2.12 -19.10
C LYS A 165 -17.23 -0.91 -19.65
N ASP A 166 -16.83 0.29 -19.28
CA ASP A 166 -17.47 1.54 -19.70
C ASP A 166 -17.26 1.78 -21.21
N GLY A 167 -16.08 1.46 -21.74
CA GLY A 167 -15.75 1.57 -23.16
C GLY A 167 -16.01 0.32 -24.01
N LYS A 168 -16.74 -0.68 -23.50
CA LYS A 168 -16.92 -1.98 -24.19
C LYS A 168 -17.53 -1.90 -25.59
N TYR A 169 -18.23 -0.82 -25.91
CA TYR A 169 -18.85 -0.60 -27.23
C TYR A 169 -17.96 0.18 -28.19
N LEU A 170 -16.80 0.65 -27.73
CA LEU A 170 -15.85 1.46 -28.50
C LEU A 170 -14.77 0.64 -29.18
N ILE A 171 -14.77 -0.68 -28.99
CA ILE A 171 -13.74 -1.61 -29.47
C ILE A 171 -14.39 -2.87 -30.02
N ASN A 172 -13.94 -3.30 -31.19
CA ASN A 172 -14.44 -4.51 -31.86
C ASN A 172 -13.78 -5.78 -31.31
N ASP A 173 -12.49 -5.69 -30.96
CA ASP A 173 -11.75 -6.76 -30.30
C ASP A 173 -11.43 -6.30 -28.87
N LYS A 174 -12.06 -6.95 -27.90
CA LYS A 174 -12.04 -6.51 -26.51
C LYS A 174 -10.89 -7.21 -25.79
N PRO A 175 -9.92 -6.48 -25.21
CA PRO A 175 -8.89 -7.12 -24.40
C PRO A 175 -9.50 -7.82 -23.19
N ASP A 176 -8.87 -8.93 -22.79
CA ASP A 176 -9.36 -9.73 -21.67
C ASP A 176 -9.33 -8.93 -20.36
N PRO A 177 -10.41 -8.97 -19.56
CA PRO A 177 -10.41 -8.37 -18.24
C PRO A 177 -9.40 -9.07 -17.34
N ILE A 178 -8.81 -8.31 -16.41
CA ILE A 178 -7.87 -8.87 -15.43
C ILE A 178 -8.68 -9.62 -14.37
N ASN A 179 -8.41 -10.90 -14.17
CA ASN A 179 -9.12 -11.72 -13.20
C ASN A 179 -8.44 -11.64 -11.82
N PHE A 180 -9.21 -11.24 -10.82
CA PHE A 180 -8.81 -11.25 -9.41
C PHE A 180 -9.97 -11.71 -8.51
N ASN A 181 -10.91 -12.48 -9.07
CA ASN A 181 -12.15 -12.90 -8.41
C ASN A 181 -11.91 -13.74 -7.15
N ASN A 182 -10.75 -14.41 -7.03
CA ASN A 182 -10.37 -15.17 -5.85
C ASN A 182 -10.01 -14.29 -4.64
N ILE A 183 -9.90 -12.97 -4.82
CA ILE A 183 -9.52 -12.03 -3.77
C ILE A 183 -10.78 -11.41 -3.17
N ASN A 184 -11.39 -12.11 -2.20
CA ASN A 184 -12.64 -11.81 -1.49
C ASN A 184 -12.75 -10.45 -0.75
N ARG A 185 -11.86 -9.47 -1.00
CA ARG A 185 -11.71 -8.26 -0.16
C ARG A 185 -11.94 -6.93 -0.86
N ILE A 186 -12.13 -6.89 -2.17
CA ILE A 186 -12.33 -5.63 -2.89
C ILE A 186 -13.79 -5.52 -3.28
N ASN A 187 -14.47 -4.47 -2.79
CA ASN A 187 -15.79 -4.08 -3.27
C ASN A 187 -15.65 -3.56 -4.71
N THR A 188 -15.59 -4.50 -5.66
CA THR A 188 -15.69 -4.27 -7.10
C THR A 188 -17.02 -3.62 -7.41
N GLY A 189 -17.04 -2.65 -8.33
CA GLY A 189 -18.28 -1.96 -8.74
C GLY A 189 -18.54 -0.61 -8.04
N LYS A 190 -17.54 -0.03 -7.39
CA LYS A 190 -17.60 1.40 -7.02
C LYS A 190 -17.45 2.27 -8.28
N PRO A 191 -18.03 3.49 -8.30
CA PRO A 191 -17.75 4.46 -9.36
C PRO A 191 -16.24 4.68 -9.53
N HIS A 192 -15.78 4.82 -10.77
CA HIS A 192 -14.37 5.02 -11.12
C HIS A 192 -13.69 6.12 -10.27
N SER A 193 -14.34 7.28 -10.10
CA SER A 193 -13.81 8.38 -9.27
C SER A 193 -13.62 8.01 -7.79
N LYS A 194 -14.41 7.07 -7.25
CA LYS A 194 -14.20 6.53 -5.90
C LYS A 194 -13.03 5.54 -5.87
N GLN A 195 -12.86 4.71 -6.90
CA GLN A 195 -11.73 3.77 -6.99
C GLN A 195 -10.40 4.53 -7.05
N VAL A 196 -10.30 5.55 -7.90
CA VAL A 196 -9.12 6.43 -8.01
C VAL A 196 -8.79 7.08 -6.65
N LYS A 197 -9.77 7.70 -5.98
CA LYS A 197 -9.58 8.28 -4.64
C LYS A 197 -9.11 7.26 -3.59
N ILE A 198 -9.61 6.02 -3.66
CA ILE A 198 -9.17 4.96 -2.75
C ILE A 198 -7.71 4.59 -3.04
N LEU A 199 -7.35 4.45 -4.33
CA LEU A 199 -5.98 4.19 -4.76
C LEU A 199 -5.05 5.29 -4.27
N GLU A 200 -5.36 6.56 -4.57
CA GLU A 200 -4.59 7.72 -4.13
C GLU A 200 -4.39 7.76 -2.62
N LYS A 201 -5.46 7.55 -1.84
CA LYS A 201 -5.39 7.61 -0.37
C LYS A 201 -4.51 6.50 0.18
N ARG A 202 -4.65 5.28 -0.33
CA ARG A 202 -3.85 4.13 0.09
C ARG A 202 -2.39 4.35 -0.31
N TYR A 203 -2.15 4.72 -1.56
CA TYR A 203 -0.83 5.02 -2.11
C TYR A 203 -0.10 6.12 -1.31
N LYS A 204 -0.75 7.26 -1.04
CA LYS A 204 -0.21 8.34 -0.19
C LYS A 204 0.14 7.84 1.22
N LYS A 205 -0.67 6.94 1.79
CA LYS A 205 -0.40 6.33 3.10
C LYS A 205 0.86 5.44 3.06
N VAL A 206 0.98 4.58 2.05
CA VAL A 206 2.15 3.70 1.88
C VAL A 206 3.43 4.52 1.71
N LYS A 207 3.40 5.52 0.83
CA LYS A 207 4.52 6.46 0.62
C LYS A 207 4.99 7.11 1.92
N ARG A 208 4.04 7.61 2.74
CA ARG A 208 4.34 8.18 4.07
C ARG A 208 4.94 7.16 5.02
N ASN A 209 4.38 5.94 5.09
CA ASN A 209 4.87 4.88 5.98
C ASN A 209 6.28 4.44 5.63
N MET A 210 6.63 4.42 4.34
CA MET A 210 7.96 4.06 3.87
C MET A 210 8.99 5.21 3.95
N LYS A 211 8.55 6.42 4.37
CA LYS A 211 9.37 7.65 4.41
C LYS A 211 10.04 7.96 3.07
N LEU A 212 9.31 7.71 1.98
CA LEU A 212 9.78 7.96 0.63
C LEU A 212 9.34 9.37 0.21
N LYS A 213 10.27 10.13 -0.35
CA LYS A 213 10.00 11.50 -0.85
C LYS A 213 9.17 11.45 -2.12
#